data_AF-A0A061NIN8-F1
#
_entry.id   AF-A0A061NIN8-F1
#
_cell.length_a   1.000
_cell.length_b   1.000
_cell.length_c   1.000
_cell.angle_alpha   90.00
_cell.angle_beta   90.00
_cell.angle_gamma   90.00
#
_symmetry.space_group_name_H-M   'P 1'
#
loop_
_entity.id
_entity.type
_entity.pdbx_description
1 polymer ?
#
loop_
_entity_poly.entity_id
_entity_poly.type
_entity_poly.pdbx_seq_one_letter_code
_entity_poly.pdbx_strand_id
1 'polypeptide(L)'
;MDLEKAQSAGADVVWLPEVHDLYEQKQTLMIDVGELGEELCGKNRPGHFNGMATVVMKFLQIIRPDRAYFGQKDAQQLAIIKQMATDFLINTTIVGGPTVRDHDGLALSSRNQYLTEQERKDAPGFTKRLKKVSLN
;
A
#
# COMPACT_ATOMS: atom_id res chain seq x y z
N MET A 1 -8.86 -18.41 5.78
CA MET A 1 -7.53 -18.11 5.21
C MET A 1 -6.90 -16.85 5.79
N ASP A 2 -7.40 -15.63 5.55
CA ASP A 2 -6.67 -14.42 5.99
C ASP A 2 -6.70 -14.19 7.51
N LEU A 3 -7.83 -14.50 8.17
CA LEU A 3 -7.92 -14.50 9.63
C LEU A 3 -6.96 -15.49 10.28
N GLU A 4 -6.84 -16.70 9.73
CA GLU A 4 -5.92 -17.73 10.23
C GLU A 4 -4.47 -17.32 10.07
N LYS A 5 -4.11 -16.67 8.95
CA LYS A 5 -2.77 -16.12 8.72
C LYS A 5 -2.45 -15.00 9.72
N ALA A 6 -3.39 -14.09 9.96
CA ALA A 6 -3.23 -13.01 10.93
C ALA A 6 -3.04 -13.58 12.35
N GLN A 7 -3.88 -14.53 12.74
CA GLN A 7 -3.77 -15.22 14.03
C GLN A 7 -2.42 -15.95 14.17
N SER A 8 -1.99 -16.68 13.14
CA SER A 8 -0.72 -17.40 13.14
C SER A 8 0.50 -16.47 13.17
N ALA A 9 0.34 -15.23 12.69
CA ALA A 9 1.36 -14.18 12.76
C ALA A 9 1.36 -13.44 14.11
N GLY A 10 0.45 -13.79 15.03
CA GLY A 10 0.36 -13.18 16.36
C GLY A 10 -0.44 -11.87 16.40
N ALA A 11 -1.35 -11.64 15.46
CA ALA A 11 -2.24 -10.48 15.53
C ALA A 11 -3.24 -10.61 16.70
N ASP A 12 -3.31 -9.62 17.58
CA ASP A 12 -4.27 -9.57 18.68
C ASP A 12 -5.70 -9.28 18.18
N VAL A 13 -5.81 -8.44 17.15
CA VAL A 13 -7.09 -7.98 16.58
C VAL A 13 -7.00 -7.91 15.06
N VAL A 14 -8.06 -8.35 14.40
CA VAL A 14 -8.31 -8.06 12.98
C VAL A 14 -9.57 -7.20 12.91
N TRP A 15 -9.43 -5.95 12.48
CA TRP A 15 -10.55 -5.06 12.27
C TRP A 15 -11.02 -5.14 10.81
N LEU A 16 -12.28 -5.52 10.61
CA LEU A 16 -12.90 -5.75 9.30
C LEU A 16 -14.11 -4.81 9.12
N PRO A 17 -13.88 -3.50 8.88
CA PRO A 17 -14.98 -2.59 8.63
C PRO A 17 -15.61 -2.87 7.27
N GLU A 18 -16.93 -2.76 7.22
CA GLU A 18 -17.69 -2.69 5.98
C GLU A 18 -17.60 -1.29 5.38
N VAL A 19 -17.99 -1.15 4.11
CA VAL A 19 -17.97 0.16 3.42
C VAL A 19 -18.80 1.21 4.17
N HIS A 20 -19.95 0.82 4.72
CA HIS A 20 -20.84 1.73 5.43
C HIS A 20 -20.29 2.18 6.79
N ASP A 21 -19.41 1.39 7.43
CA ASP A 21 -18.74 1.78 8.69
C ASP A 21 -17.81 2.98 8.47
N LEU A 22 -17.24 3.10 7.27
CA LEU A 22 -16.36 4.22 6.90
C LEU A 22 -17.13 5.32 6.17
N TYR A 23 -18.09 4.97 5.32
CA TYR A 23 -18.73 5.87 4.37
C TYR A 23 -20.26 5.80 4.48
N GLU A 24 -20.79 5.97 5.70
CA GLU A 24 -22.24 6.00 5.96
C GLU A 24 -22.94 7.05 5.07
N GLN A 25 -22.30 8.21 4.91
CA GLN A 25 -22.74 9.27 4.01
C GLN A 25 -21.76 9.43 2.85
N LYS A 26 -22.26 10.00 1.74
CA LYS A 26 -21.43 10.34 0.59
C LYS A 26 -20.29 11.24 1.06
N GLN A 27 -19.06 10.80 0.81
CA GLN A 27 -17.88 11.59 1.11
C GLN A 27 -17.79 12.80 0.16
N THR A 28 -17.75 14.00 0.75
CA THR A 28 -17.67 15.27 0.02
C THR A 28 -16.29 15.90 0.08
N LEU A 29 -15.50 15.55 1.10
CA LEU A 29 -14.13 16.02 1.30
C LEU A 29 -13.14 14.87 1.10
N MET A 30 -12.04 15.16 0.42
CA MET A 30 -10.96 14.21 0.17
C MET A 30 -9.62 14.91 0.35
N ILE A 31 -8.60 14.12 0.67
CA ILE A 31 -7.22 14.57 0.59
C ILE A 31 -6.82 14.60 -0.87
N ASP A 32 -6.40 15.77 -1.32
CA ASP A 32 -5.69 15.92 -2.59
C ASP A 32 -4.20 15.76 -2.35
N VAL A 33 -3.56 14.82 -3.05
CA VAL A 33 -2.13 14.56 -2.91
C VAL A 33 -1.29 15.41 -3.88
N GLY A 34 -1.93 16.26 -4.70
CA GLY A 34 -1.29 17.14 -5.66
C GLY A 34 -0.40 16.39 -6.65
N GLU A 35 0.70 17.02 -7.05
CA GLU A 35 1.64 16.52 -8.07
C GLU A 35 2.19 15.13 -7.76
N LEU A 36 2.32 14.76 -6.47
CA LEU A 36 2.77 13.42 -6.07
C LEU A 36 1.82 12.32 -6.58
N GLY A 37 0.55 12.65 -6.82
CA GLY A 37 -0.46 11.76 -7.38
C GLY A 37 -0.60 11.82 -8.90
N GLU A 38 0.13 12.69 -9.58
CA GLU A 38 0.05 12.90 -11.04
C GLU A 38 1.19 12.21 -11.80
N GLU A 39 2.29 11.91 -11.10
CA GLU A 39 3.45 11.23 -11.66
C GLU A 39 3.40 9.70 -11.52
N LEU A 40 4.31 9.00 -12.21
CA LEU A 40 4.53 7.55 -12.08
C LEU A 40 3.23 6.70 -12.21
N CYS A 41 2.81 6.02 -11.14
CA CYS A 41 1.58 5.23 -11.14
C CYS A 41 0.32 6.11 -11.23
N GLY A 42 0.41 7.35 -10.73
CA GLY A 42 -0.67 8.33 -10.70
C GLY A 42 -1.12 8.74 -12.09
N LYS A 43 -0.17 8.92 -13.00
CA LYS A 43 -0.42 9.20 -14.43
C LYS A 43 -1.38 8.21 -15.09
N ASN A 44 -1.28 6.94 -14.72
CA ASN A 44 -2.11 5.86 -15.29
C ASN A 44 -3.36 5.57 -14.46
N ARG A 45 -3.52 6.22 -13.29
CA ARG A 45 -4.59 5.95 -12.32
C ARG A 45 -5.08 7.26 -11.70
N PRO A 46 -5.69 8.19 -12.47
CA PRO A 46 -6.13 9.49 -11.97
C PRO A 46 -7.04 9.35 -10.74
N GLY A 47 -6.78 10.15 -9.71
CA GLY A 47 -7.54 10.13 -8.44
C GLY A 47 -7.26 8.95 -7.52
N HIS A 48 -6.47 7.94 -7.93
CA HIS A 48 -6.18 6.78 -7.10
C HIS A 48 -5.53 7.16 -5.77
N PHE A 49 -4.53 8.06 -5.81
CA PHE A 49 -3.81 8.45 -4.62
C PHE A 49 -4.61 9.39 -3.70
N ASN A 50 -5.55 10.17 -4.23
CA ASN A 50 -6.48 10.96 -3.43
C ASN A 50 -7.40 10.05 -2.61
N GLY A 51 -7.97 9.02 -3.24
CA GLY A 51 -8.75 7.99 -2.54
C GLY A 51 -7.92 7.23 -1.51
N MET A 52 -6.70 6.82 -1.88
CA MET A 52 -5.76 6.13 -0.99
C MET A 52 -5.42 6.97 0.25
N ALA A 53 -4.98 8.21 0.07
CA ALA A 53 -4.62 9.09 1.17
C ALA A 53 -5.82 9.34 2.09
N THR A 54 -7.00 9.55 1.52
CA THR A 54 -8.21 9.80 2.29
C THR A 54 -8.60 8.61 3.17
N VAL A 55 -8.58 7.38 2.64
CA VAL A 55 -8.92 6.20 3.47
C VAL A 55 -7.84 5.90 4.51
N VAL A 56 -6.56 6.08 4.18
CA VAL A 56 -5.46 5.92 5.14
C VAL A 56 -5.56 6.93 6.28
N MET A 57 -5.88 8.19 5.98
CA MET A 57 -6.13 9.21 7.02
C MET A 57 -7.25 8.75 7.96
N LYS A 58 -8.38 8.27 7.44
CA LYS A 58 -9.49 7.76 8.28
C LYS A 58 -9.03 6.63 9.19
N PHE A 59 -8.27 5.67 8.67
CA PHE A 59 -7.71 4.58 9.48
C PHE A 59 -6.76 5.08 10.58
N LEU A 60 -5.87 6.03 10.27
CA LEU A 60 -4.97 6.61 11.26
C LEU A 60 -5.74 7.38 12.35
N GLN A 61 -6.83 8.07 12.01
CA GLN A 61 -7.64 8.80 12.98
C GLN A 61 -8.52 7.90 13.87
N ILE A 62 -9.01 6.78 13.32
CA ILE A 62 -9.83 5.80 14.06
C ILE A 62 -8.95 4.96 14.99
N ILE A 63 -7.86 4.38 14.46
CA ILE A 63 -7.03 3.43 15.18
C ILE A 63 -6.00 4.14 16.08
N ARG A 64 -5.49 5.30 15.65
CA ARG A 64 -4.45 6.09 16.35
C ARG A 64 -3.24 5.27 16.80
N PRO A 65 -2.60 4.51 15.90
CA PRO A 65 -1.48 3.66 16.29
C PRO A 65 -0.21 4.49 16.53
N ASP A 66 0.68 4.02 17.40
CA ASP A 66 2.03 4.60 17.52
C ASP A 66 2.85 4.40 16.23
N ARG A 67 2.61 3.28 15.54
CA ARG A 67 3.34 2.87 14.32
C ARG A 67 2.37 2.26 13.30
N ALA A 68 2.47 2.67 12.04
CA ALA A 68 1.74 2.07 10.92
C ALA A 68 2.72 1.57 9.85
N TYR A 69 2.51 0.34 9.37
CA TYR A 69 3.46 -0.36 8.49
C TYR A 69 2.91 -0.45 7.06
N PHE A 70 3.72 -0.03 6.09
CA PHE A 70 3.39 -0.07 4.67
C PHE A 70 4.56 -0.65 3.87
N GLY A 71 4.27 -1.46 2.85
CA GLY A 71 5.31 -2.12 2.06
C GLY A 71 6.05 -1.18 1.10
N GLN A 72 7.37 -1.29 1.04
CA GLN A 72 8.23 -0.56 0.08
C GLN A 72 7.97 -0.92 -1.38
N LYS A 73 7.29 -2.06 -1.63
CA LYS A 73 6.88 -2.47 -2.98
C LYS A 73 6.07 -1.36 -3.66
N ASP A 74 5.19 -0.69 -2.91
CA ASP A 74 4.37 0.41 -3.38
C ASP A 74 5.03 1.75 -2.98
N ALA A 75 6.23 2.00 -3.53
CA ALA A 75 7.11 3.09 -3.12
C ALA A 75 6.46 4.48 -3.17
N GLN A 76 5.71 4.78 -4.24
CA GLN A 76 4.99 6.06 -4.39
C GLN A 76 3.91 6.22 -3.31
N GLN A 77 3.16 5.15 -3.00
CA GLN A 77 2.17 5.15 -1.92
C GLN A 77 2.83 5.44 -0.57
N LEU A 78 3.93 4.76 -0.26
CA LEU A 78 4.66 4.97 0.99
C LEU A 78 5.18 6.41 1.11
N ALA A 79 5.70 6.98 0.04
CA ALA A 79 6.18 8.38 0.02
C ALA A 79 5.02 9.36 0.29
N ILE A 80 3.88 9.18 -0.38
CA ILE A 80 2.70 10.01 -0.18
C ILE A 80 2.18 9.92 1.26
N ILE A 81 2.09 8.71 1.83
CA ILE A 81 1.61 8.53 3.21
C ILE A 81 2.57 9.19 4.22
N LYS A 82 3.89 9.09 4.01
CA LYS A 82 4.88 9.77 4.86
C LYS A 82 4.75 11.29 4.77
N GLN A 83 4.57 11.82 3.56
CA GLN A 83 4.38 13.26 3.35
C GLN A 83 3.08 13.73 4.02
N MET A 84 1.97 13.03 3.79
CA MET A 84 0.68 13.29 4.45
C MET A 84 0.80 13.28 5.97
N ALA A 85 1.50 12.30 6.56
CA ALA A 85 1.70 12.25 8.01
C ALA A 85 2.49 13.46 8.53
N THR A 86 3.46 13.95 7.74
CA THR A 86 4.26 15.13 8.08
C THR A 86 3.41 16.41 7.99
N ASP A 87 2.71 16.62 6.87
CA ASP A 87 1.97 17.86 6.60
C ASP A 87 0.75 18.04 7.52
N PHE A 88 0.11 16.94 7.89
CA PHE A 88 -1.05 16.95 8.79
C PHE A 88 -0.68 16.67 10.26
N LEU A 89 0.61 16.69 10.61
CA LEU A 89 1.11 16.50 11.98
C LEU A 89 0.54 15.23 12.65
N ILE A 90 0.44 14.15 11.88
CA ILE A 90 -0.09 12.88 12.38
C ILE A 90 0.93 12.26 13.35
N ASN A 91 0.51 12.02 14.59
CA ASN A 91 1.34 11.43 15.64
C ASN A 91 1.48 9.90 15.52
N THR A 92 1.63 9.39 14.30
CA THR A 92 1.88 7.98 13.99
C THR A 92 3.17 7.87 13.19
N THR A 93 4.07 7.00 13.62
CA THR A 93 5.30 6.70 12.85
C THR A 93 4.97 5.83 11.64
N ILE A 94 5.17 6.34 10.43
CA ILE A 94 4.99 5.59 9.18
C ILE A 94 6.25 4.77 8.86
N VAL A 95 6.16 3.45 9.01
CA VAL A 95 7.28 2.50 8.84
C VAL A 95 7.18 1.80 7.48
N GLY A 96 8.29 1.85 6.72
CA GLY A 96 8.42 1.11 5.46
C GLY A 96 8.91 -0.31 5.70
N GLY A 97 8.13 -1.33 5.32
CA GLY A 97 8.55 -2.74 5.35
C GLY A 97 9.23 -3.16 4.04
N PRO A 98 10.26 -4.01 4.06
CA PRO A 98 10.96 -4.44 2.85
C PRO A 98 10.03 -5.17 1.88
N THR A 99 10.29 -5.07 0.58
CA THR A 99 9.56 -5.83 -0.44
C THR A 99 9.80 -7.33 -0.24
N VAL A 100 8.79 -8.06 0.23
CA VAL A 100 8.81 -9.52 0.33
C VAL A 100 8.66 -10.12 -1.07
N ARG A 101 9.42 -11.19 -1.34
CA ARG A 101 9.51 -11.83 -2.65
C ARG A 101 9.27 -13.33 -2.52
N ASP A 102 8.75 -13.91 -3.58
CA ASP A 102 8.65 -15.36 -3.75
C ASP A 102 10.05 -15.97 -3.98
N HIS A 103 10.15 -17.29 -3.95
CA HIS A 103 11.41 -18.05 -4.08
C HIS A 103 12.21 -17.74 -5.36
N ASP A 104 11.53 -17.31 -6.43
CA ASP A 104 12.14 -16.91 -7.71
C ASP A 104 12.44 -15.40 -7.80
N GLY A 105 12.17 -14.64 -6.74
CA GLY A 105 12.42 -13.21 -6.65
C GLY A 105 11.28 -12.31 -7.15
N LEU A 106 10.16 -12.85 -7.63
CA LEU A 106 8.99 -12.03 -7.95
C LEU A 106 8.46 -11.36 -6.67
N ALA A 107 8.17 -10.06 -6.72
CA ALA A 107 7.55 -9.38 -5.58
C ALA A 107 6.18 -9.98 -5.28
N LEU A 108 5.89 -10.26 -4.00
CA LEU A 108 4.59 -10.81 -3.62
C LEU A 108 3.47 -9.81 -3.90
N SER A 109 2.40 -10.30 -4.51
CA SER A 109 1.23 -9.51 -4.89
C SER A 109 0.02 -10.44 -4.92
N SER A 110 -1.10 -10.03 -4.34
CA SER A 110 -2.37 -10.74 -4.56
C SER A 110 -2.71 -10.84 -6.05
N ARG A 111 -2.28 -9.86 -6.85
CA ARG A 111 -2.44 -9.86 -8.33
C ARG A 111 -1.61 -10.92 -9.05
N ASN A 112 -0.64 -11.58 -8.40
CA ASN A 112 0.11 -12.67 -9.04
C ASN A 112 -0.80 -13.86 -9.40
N GLN A 113 -1.95 -14.00 -8.72
CA GLN A 113 -2.95 -15.03 -9.02
C GLN A 113 -3.66 -14.83 -10.37
N TYR A 114 -3.56 -13.63 -10.96
CA TYR A 114 -4.16 -13.32 -12.26
C TYR A 114 -3.24 -13.69 -13.44
N LEU A 115 -1.98 -14.02 -13.15
CA LEU A 115 -1.03 -14.42 -14.17
C LEU A 115 -1.38 -15.83 -14.66
N THR A 116 -1.38 -16.01 -15.97
CA THR A 116 -1.31 -17.35 -16.57
C THR A 116 -0.01 -18.04 -16.16
N GLU A 117 0.06 -19.36 -16.36
CA GLU A 117 1.26 -20.13 -16.05
C GLU A 117 2.51 -19.58 -16.77
N GLN A 118 2.34 -19.16 -18.03
CA GLN A 118 3.42 -18.59 -18.82
C GLN A 118 3.83 -17.21 -18.30
N GLU A 119 2.88 -16.30 -18.05
CA GLU A 119 3.19 -14.97 -17.50
C GLU A 119 3.85 -15.07 -16.12
N ARG A 120 3.46 -16.05 -15.30
CA ARG A 120 4.08 -16.31 -13.99
C ARG A 120 5.54 -16.75 -14.13
N LYS A 121 5.88 -17.56 -15.13
CA LYS A 121 7.27 -17.96 -15.44
C LYS A 121 8.12 -16.76 -15.89
N ASP A 122 7.52 -15.81 -16.60
CA ASP A 122 8.22 -14.65 -17.15
C ASP A 122 8.35 -13.48 -16.17
N ALA A 123 7.38 -13.30 -15.26
CA ALA A 123 7.30 -12.19 -14.32
C ALA A 123 8.57 -11.93 -13.47
N PRO A 124 9.32 -12.94 -12.97
CA PRO A 124 10.58 -12.71 -12.26
C PRO A 124 11.65 -11.98 -13.10
N GLY A 125 11.53 -11.98 -14.43
CA GLY A 125 12.39 -11.24 -15.34
C GLY A 125 12.43 -9.73 -15.05
N PHE A 126 11.32 -9.16 -14.58
CA PHE A 126 11.26 -7.76 -14.15
C PHE A 126 12.20 -7.49 -12.96
N THR A 127 12.12 -8.32 -11.91
CA THR A 127 13.00 -8.19 -10.74
C THR A 127 14.48 -8.31 -11.13
N LYS A 128 14.81 -9.25 -12.02
CA LYS A 128 16.20 -9.44 -12.49
C LYS A 128 16.73 -8.19 -13.19
N ARG A 129 15.90 -7.51 -13.99
CA ARG A 129 16.26 -6.25 -14.66
C ARG A 129 16.46 -5.11 -13.67
N LEU A 130 15.57 -4.95 -12.69
CA LEU A 130 15.72 -3.93 -11.65
C LEU A 130 17.03 -4.07 -10.87
N LYS A 131 17.41 -5.30 -10.48
CA LYS A 131 18.67 -5.55 -9.78
C LYS A 131 19.90 -5.16 -10.60
N LYS A 132 19.88 -5.36 -11.93
CA LYS A 132 20.98 -4.95 -12.81
C LYS A 132 21.15 -3.44 -12.88
N VAL A 133 20.05 -2.68 -12.84
CA VAL A 133 20.08 -1.21 -12.86
C VAL A 133 20.58 -0.65 -11.52
N SER A 134 20.26 -1.30 -10.41
CA SER A 134 20.67 -0.87 -9.06
C SER A 134 22.14 -1.12 -8.72
N LEU A 135 22.90 -1.81 -9.58
CA LEU A 135 24.32 -2.13 -9.40
C LEU A 135 25.26 -1.21 -10.22
N ASN A 136 24.68 -0.24 -10.92
CA ASN A 136 25.39 0.85 -11.60
C ASN A 136 25.10 2.18 -10.89
#